data_AF-A0A1F6SS23-F1
#
_entry.id   AF-A0A1F6SS23-F1
#
_cell.length_a   1.000
_cell.length_b   1.000
_cell.length_c   1.000
_cell.angle_alpha   90.00
_cell.angle_beta   90.00
_cell.angle_gamma   90.00
#
_symmetry.space_group_name_H-M   'P 1'
#
loop_
_entity.id
_entity.type
_entity.pdbx_description
1 polymer ?
#
loop_
_entity_poly.entity_id
_entity_poly.type
_entity_poly.pdbx_seq_one_letter_code
_entity_poly.pdbx_strand_id
1 'polypeptide(L)'
;MYSLVFLAGLELILFEEGLVLVVSSFLFLISLYGGRKLGGKWFFSILPVFFTLSSVALLYLVTLRYEQQIFAAIASLMYYLSLYGAMRLGKYENDQTARGMNMAAMAATVFFAYAGAYGLYLNFLVPLYWLMLAYLAVTLLVSYQYFSLIKKETRTVWTYSFILALIMAELIWTMNFWPFGYLTTGVIALILYYVLWDIVQSHFLNALSRKRAISNVFLFSFLIILILVTSKWIPVI
;
A
#
# COMPACT_ATOMS: atom_id res chain seq x y z
N MET A 1 2.05 14.90 -16.33
CA MET A 1 2.58 16.04 -15.55
C MET A 1 2.75 15.69 -14.08
N TYR A 2 1.69 15.35 -13.32
CA TYR A 2 1.81 15.03 -11.88
C TYR A 2 2.80 13.90 -11.54
N SER A 3 2.87 12.84 -12.35
CA SER A 3 3.87 11.77 -12.15
C SER A 3 5.31 12.21 -12.38
N LEU A 4 5.54 13.15 -13.29
CA LEU A 4 6.87 13.74 -13.50
C LEU A 4 7.27 14.63 -12.31
N VAL A 5 6.32 15.39 -11.75
CA VAL A 5 6.56 16.17 -10.52
C VAL A 5 6.87 15.24 -9.35
N PHE A 6 6.15 14.13 -9.24
CA PHE A 6 6.43 13.10 -8.24
C PHE A 6 7.84 12.49 -8.41
N LEU A 7 8.21 12.10 -9.63
CA LEU A 7 9.56 11.60 -9.94
C LEU A 7 10.63 12.64 -9.58
N ALA A 8 10.47 13.89 -10.03
CA ALA A 8 11.39 14.97 -9.73
C ALA A 8 11.51 15.23 -8.21
N GLY A 9 10.41 15.06 -7.46
CA GLY A 9 10.44 15.15 -6.01
C GLY A 9 11.22 14.00 -5.36
N LEU A 10 11.06 12.76 -5.84
CA LEU A 10 11.88 11.64 -5.36
C LEU A 10 13.35 11.84 -5.70
N GLU A 11 13.67 12.27 -6.91
CA GLU A 11 15.05 12.61 -7.31
C GLU A 11 15.64 13.69 -6.42
N LEU A 12 14.89 14.78 -6.17
CA LEU A 12 15.37 15.87 -5.32
C LEU A 12 15.67 15.40 -3.89
N ILE A 13 14.87 14.48 -3.35
CA ILE A 13 15.13 13.82 -2.05
C ILE A 13 16.45 13.04 -2.09
N LEU A 14 16.76 12.36 -3.21
CA LEU A 14 18.00 11.60 -3.37
C LEU A 14 19.25 12.49 -3.49
N PHE A 15 19.11 13.69 -4.05
CA PHE A 15 20.23 14.63 -4.17
C PHE A 15 20.44 15.46 -2.90
N GLU A 16 19.37 15.83 -2.20
CA GLU A 16 19.40 16.76 -1.06
C GLU A 16 18.55 16.22 0.11
N GLU A 17 19.17 15.38 0.95
CA GLU A 17 18.51 14.73 2.10
C GLU A 17 17.90 15.74 3.09
N GLY A 18 18.49 16.95 3.22
CA GLY A 18 17.98 18.01 4.08
C GLY A 18 16.59 18.54 3.68
N LEU A 19 16.17 18.31 2.43
CA LEU A 19 14.90 18.80 1.90
C LEU A 19 13.76 17.79 2.04
N VAL A 20 13.99 16.61 2.62
CA VAL A 20 13.00 15.51 2.71
C VAL A 20 11.64 15.99 3.22
N LEU A 21 11.60 16.72 4.34
CA LEU A 21 10.33 17.15 4.94
C LEU A 21 9.58 18.13 4.04
N VAL A 22 10.29 19.09 3.44
CA VAL A 22 9.72 20.11 2.55
C VAL A 22 9.18 19.46 1.27
N VAL A 23 9.99 18.63 0.63
CA VAL A 23 9.61 17.93 -0.61
C VAL A 23 8.47 16.95 -0.36
N SER A 24 8.51 16.18 0.74
CA SER A 24 7.42 15.26 1.10
C SER A 24 6.11 16.01 1.36
N SER A 25 6.17 17.16 2.03
CA SER A 25 4.98 18.00 2.28
C SER A 25 4.40 18.56 0.98
N PHE A 26 5.28 19.00 0.08
CA PHE A 26 4.89 19.48 -1.24
C PHE A 26 4.26 18.37 -2.09
N LEU A 27 4.88 17.19 -2.15
CA LEU A 27 4.35 16.02 -2.84
C LEU A 27 3.02 15.58 -2.25
N PHE A 28 2.87 15.57 -0.92
CA PHE A 28 1.61 15.27 -0.24
C PHE A 28 0.48 16.20 -0.71
N LEU A 29 0.72 17.51 -0.76
CA LEU A 29 -0.27 18.49 -1.23
C LEU A 29 -0.61 18.29 -2.70
N ILE A 30 0.38 17.98 -3.54
CA ILE A 30 0.16 17.66 -4.96
C ILE A 30 -0.68 16.40 -5.11
N SER A 31 -0.39 15.34 -4.35
CA SER A 31 -1.13 14.08 -4.40
C SER A 31 -2.57 14.26 -3.94
N LEU A 32 -2.78 15.06 -2.90
CA LEU A 32 -4.10 15.43 -2.40
C LEU A 32 -4.91 16.21 -3.45
N TYR A 33 -4.30 17.26 -4.03
CA TYR A 33 -4.95 18.08 -5.04
C TYR A 33 -5.18 17.32 -6.36
N GLY A 34 -4.18 16.56 -6.81
CA GLY A 34 -4.20 15.79 -8.04
C GLY A 34 -5.26 14.68 -8.00
N GLY A 35 -5.33 13.94 -6.90
CA GLY A 35 -6.36 12.91 -6.69
C GLY A 35 -7.78 13.49 -6.74
N ARG A 36 -8.02 14.60 -6.04
CA ARG A 36 -9.32 15.28 -6.05
C ARG A 36 -9.68 15.83 -7.44
N LYS A 37 -8.76 16.55 -8.07
CA LYS A 37 -9.01 17.23 -9.35
C LYS A 37 -9.24 16.24 -10.49
N LEU A 38 -8.47 15.14 -10.52
CA LEU A 38 -8.57 14.14 -11.58
C LEU A 38 -9.74 13.17 -11.35
N GLY A 39 -9.93 12.69 -10.12
CA GLY A 39 -11.01 11.76 -9.79
C GLY A 39 -12.37 12.41 -9.55
N GLY A 40 -12.43 13.74 -9.39
CA GLY A 40 -13.66 14.51 -9.17
C GLY A 40 -14.24 14.44 -7.75
N LYS A 41 -13.81 13.46 -6.94
CA LYS A 41 -14.25 13.26 -5.54
C LYS A 41 -13.03 13.13 -4.62
N TRP A 42 -13.17 13.59 -3.37
CA TRP A 42 -12.07 13.57 -2.39
C TRP A 42 -11.51 12.18 -2.09
N PHE A 43 -12.37 11.15 -2.10
CA PHE A 43 -11.96 9.79 -1.77
C PHE A 43 -10.91 9.23 -2.75
N PHE A 44 -10.83 9.74 -4.00
CA PHE A 44 -9.80 9.33 -4.96
C PHE A 44 -8.39 9.81 -4.60
N SER A 45 -8.28 10.74 -3.64
CA SER A 45 -6.99 11.28 -3.19
C SER A 45 -6.30 10.41 -2.14
N ILE A 46 -7.04 9.48 -1.51
CA ILE A 46 -6.49 8.63 -0.45
C ILE A 46 -5.30 7.82 -0.97
N LEU A 47 -5.47 7.11 -2.08
CA LEU A 47 -4.45 6.23 -2.66
C LEU A 47 -3.21 7.00 -3.12
N PRO A 48 -3.28 8.07 -3.92
CA PRO A 48 -2.10 8.87 -4.27
C PRO A 48 -1.37 9.44 -3.04
N VAL A 49 -2.10 9.88 -2.01
CA VAL A 49 -1.50 10.42 -0.78
C VAL A 49 -0.72 9.35 -0.03
N PHE A 50 -1.34 8.19 0.23
CA PHE A 50 -0.65 7.09 0.90
C PHE A 50 0.47 6.52 0.04
N PHE A 51 0.30 6.45 -1.28
CA PHE A 51 1.36 6.04 -2.19
C PHE A 51 2.58 6.94 -2.03
N THR A 52 2.40 8.27 -2.08
CA THR A 52 3.50 9.23 -1.90
C THR A 52 4.22 9.06 -0.56
N LEU A 53 3.48 9.02 0.55
CA LEU A 53 4.09 8.87 1.87
C LEU A 53 4.84 7.54 2.01
N SER A 54 4.24 6.46 1.52
CA SER A 54 4.84 5.12 1.55
C SER A 54 6.07 4.99 0.67
N SER A 55 6.07 5.63 -0.51
CA SER A 55 7.23 5.65 -1.40
C SER A 55 8.41 6.39 -0.79
N VAL A 56 8.18 7.54 -0.16
CA VAL A 56 9.25 8.28 0.55
C VAL A 56 9.79 7.45 1.71
N ALA A 57 8.90 6.85 2.52
CA ALA A 57 9.30 6.02 3.65
C ALA A 57 10.18 4.84 3.23
N LEU A 58 9.81 4.14 2.15
CA LEU A 58 10.59 3.00 1.64
C LEU A 58 11.87 3.46 0.94
N LEU A 59 11.88 4.60 0.23
CA LEU A 59 13.07 5.15 -0.42
C LEU A 59 14.23 5.35 0.55
N TYR A 60 13.91 5.82 1.77
CA TYR A 60 14.91 6.04 2.82
C TYR A 60 15.61 4.75 3.28
N LEU A 61 14.97 3.59 3.08
CA LEU A 61 15.52 2.29 3.46
C LEU A 61 16.36 1.64 2.36
N VAL A 62 16.30 2.15 1.14
CA VAL A 62 17.08 1.66 -0.01
C VAL A 62 18.44 2.33 0.02
N THR A 63 19.51 1.54 0.18
CA THR A 63 20.87 2.08 0.39
C THR A 63 21.66 2.27 -0.91
N LEU A 64 21.43 1.43 -1.92
CA LEU A 64 22.22 1.45 -3.14
C LEU A 64 21.62 2.45 -4.14
N ARG A 65 22.46 3.39 -4.62
CA ARG A 65 22.02 4.49 -5.50
C ARG A 65 21.32 4.01 -6.78
N TYR A 66 21.81 2.93 -7.39
CA TYR A 66 21.17 2.39 -8.59
C TYR A 66 19.79 1.77 -8.27
N GLU A 67 19.61 1.18 -7.09
CA GLU A 67 18.32 0.63 -6.64
C GLU A 67 17.33 1.75 -6.32
N GLN A 68 17.80 2.86 -5.72
CA GLN A 68 16.99 4.05 -5.48
C GLN A 68 16.42 4.63 -6.79
N GLN A 69 17.24 4.68 -7.84
CA GLN A 69 16.83 5.18 -9.17
C GLN A 69 15.80 4.24 -9.84
N ILE A 70 16.06 2.93 -9.79
CA ILE A 70 15.10 1.92 -10.28
C ILE A 70 13.79 2.03 -9.50
N PHE A 71 13.86 2.17 -8.18
CA PHE A 71 12.70 2.36 -7.32
C PHE A 71 11.94 3.64 -7.68
N ALA A 72 12.61 4.78 -7.84
CA ALA A 72 11.98 6.04 -8.19
C ALA A 72 11.24 5.96 -9.54
N ALA A 73 11.85 5.31 -10.53
CA ALA A 73 11.22 5.06 -11.82
C ALA A 73 9.96 4.18 -11.71
N ILE A 74 10.04 3.06 -10.99
CA ILE A 74 8.90 2.14 -10.79
C ILE A 74 7.80 2.82 -9.96
N ALA A 75 8.17 3.53 -8.90
CA ALA A 75 7.25 4.27 -8.05
C ALA A 75 6.51 5.34 -8.85
N SER A 76 7.20 6.08 -9.72
CA SER A 76 6.58 7.06 -10.61
C SER A 76 5.59 6.43 -11.59
N LEU A 77 5.91 5.25 -12.13
CA LEU A 77 4.98 4.50 -12.99
C LEU A 77 3.72 4.07 -12.22
N MET A 78 3.87 3.51 -11.03
CA MET A 78 2.72 3.10 -10.20
C MET A 78 1.90 4.31 -9.73
N TYR A 79 2.55 5.43 -9.39
CA TYR A 79 1.88 6.69 -9.07
C TYR A 79 1.08 7.22 -10.27
N TYR A 80 1.64 7.13 -11.49
CA TYR A 80 0.91 7.45 -12.71
C TYR A 80 -0.34 6.58 -12.88
N LEU A 81 -0.23 5.25 -12.68
CA LEU A 81 -1.37 4.33 -12.74
C LEU A 81 -2.44 4.67 -11.70
N SER A 82 -2.04 5.09 -10.49
CA SER A 82 -2.97 5.51 -9.44
C SER A 82 -3.83 6.70 -9.87
N LEU A 83 -3.21 7.75 -10.43
CA LEU A 83 -3.88 8.97 -10.87
C LEU A 83 -4.68 8.75 -12.15
N TYR A 84 -4.14 8.00 -13.10
CA TYR A 84 -4.83 7.69 -14.36
C TYR A 84 -6.04 6.78 -14.13
N GLY A 85 -5.91 5.80 -13.24
CA GLY A 85 -7.02 4.97 -12.77
C GLY A 85 -8.10 5.81 -12.08
N ALA A 86 -7.72 6.71 -11.17
CA ALA A 86 -8.66 7.63 -10.53
C ALA A 86 -9.39 8.54 -11.55
N MET A 87 -8.67 9.09 -12.53
CA MET A 87 -9.25 9.93 -13.58
C MET A 87 -10.30 9.17 -14.40
N ARG A 88 -10.00 7.94 -14.81
CA ARG A 88 -10.92 7.12 -15.60
C ARG A 88 -12.14 6.72 -14.77
N LEU A 89 -11.95 6.29 -13.53
CA LEU A 89 -13.03 5.91 -12.63
C LEU A 89 -13.94 7.09 -12.24
N GLY A 90 -13.40 8.31 -12.19
CA GLY A 90 -14.18 9.53 -11.99
C GLY A 90 -15.15 9.83 -13.12
N LYS A 91 -14.82 9.41 -14.36
CA LYS A 91 -15.69 9.56 -15.55
C LYS A 91 -16.56 8.33 -15.81
N TYR A 92 -16.01 7.13 -15.60
CA TYR A 92 -16.63 5.86 -15.91
C TYR A 92 -16.47 4.88 -14.73
N GLU A 93 -17.49 4.82 -13.87
CA GLU A 93 -17.44 4.02 -12.63
C GLU A 93 -17.26 2.50 -12.88
N ASN A 94 -17.62 2.01 -14.07
CA ASN A 94 -17.59 0.59 -14.43
C ASN A 94 -16.40 0.19 -15.33
N ASP A 95 -15.40 1.05 -15.49
CA ASP A 95 -14.22 0.77 -16.28
C ASP A 95 -13.31 -0.28 -15.61
N GLN A 96 -13.34 -1.52 -16.12
CA GLN A 96 -12.58 -2.64 -15.57
C GLN A 96 -11.07 -2.45 -15.66
N THR A 97 -10.58 -1.82 -16.72
CA THR A 97 -9.15 -1.52 -16.88
C THR A 97 -8.70 -0.53 -15.82
N ALA A 98 -9.49 0.52 -15.58
CA ALA A 98 -9.19 1.51 -14.54
C ALA A 98 -9.24 0.91 -13.12
N ARG A 99 -10.16 -0.04 -12.88
CA ARG A 99 -10.17 -0.81 -11.62
C ARG A 99 -8.92 -1.66 -11.44
N GLY A 100 -8.43 -2.30 -12.51
CA GLY A 100 -7.18 -3.06 -12.50
C GLY A 100 -5.96 -2.16 -12.21
N MET A 101 -5.90 -0.98 -12.83
CA MET A 101 -4.85 0.01 -12.56
C MET A 101 -4.87 0.48 -11.10
N ASN A 102 -6.06 0.78 -10.57
CA ASN A 102 -6.22 1.18 -9.18
C ASN A 102 -5.83 0.06 -8.21
N MET A 103 -6.20 -1.19 -8.51
CA MET A 103 -5.82 -2.37 -7.73
C MET A 103 -4.30 -2.59 -7.70
N ALA A 104 -3.62 -2.45 -8.84
CA ALA A 104 -2.16 -2.56 -8.90
C ALA A 104 -1.48 -1.47 -8.06
N ALA A 105 -1.94 -0.22 -8.18
CA ALA A 105 -1.45 0.88 -7.36
C ALA A 105 -1.77 0.69 -5.86
N MET A 106 -2.93 0.09 -5.53
CA MET A 106 -3.32 -0.28 -4.17
C MET A 106 -2.34 -1.30 -3.58
N ALA A 107 -2.05 -2.38 -4.30
CA ALA A 107 -1.11 -3.40 -3.85
C ALA A 107 0.30 -2.82 -3.65
N ALA A 108 0.77 -1.97 -4.57
CA ALA A 108 2.05 -1.28 -4.43
C ALA A 108 2.07 -0.34 -3.22
N THR A 109 1.00 0.43 -2.99
CA THR A 109 0.86 1.32 -1.82
C THR A 109 0.94 0.54 -0.52
N VAL A 110 0.16 -0.54 -0.42
CA VAL A 110 0.12 -1.38 0.79
C VAL A 110 1.48 -2.02 1.05
N PHE A 111 2.12 -2.55 0.01
CA PHE A 111 3.47 -3.11 0.12
C PHE A 111 4.48 -2.06 0.61
N PHE A 112 4.54 -0.90 -0.04
CA PHE A 112 5.47 0.16 0.33
C PHE A 112 5.21 0.67 1.73
N ALA A 113 3.95 0.79 2.13
CA ALA A 113 3.58 1.27 3.45
C ALA A 113 3.96 0.27 4.54
N TYR A 114 3.69 -1.02 4.33
CA TYR A 114 4.04 -2.07 5.28
C TYR A 114 5.55 -2.25 5.40
N ALA A 115 6.26 -2.38 4.27
CA ALA A 115 7.71 -2.51 4.26
C ALA A 115 8.38 -1.24 4.82
N GLY A 116 7.91 -0.06 4.42
CA GLY A 116 8.42 1.23 4.90
C GLY A 116 8.19 1.41 6.40
N ALA A 117 6.96 1.20 6.89
CA ALA A 117 6.65 1.35 8.31
C ALA A 117 7.41 0.34 9.18
N TYR A 118 7.49 -0.92 8.76
CA TYR A 118 8.25 -1.94 9.50
C TYR A 118 9.76 -1.65 9.48
N GLY A 119 10.30 -1.15 8.37
CA GLY A 119 11.70 -0.77 8.29
C GLY A 119 12.01 0.45 9.16
N LEU A 120 11.14 1.46 9.18
CA LEU A 120 11.28 2.58 10.10
C LEU A 120 11.22 2.11 11.57
N TYR A 121 10.31 1.20 11.89
CA TYR A 121 10.20 0.59 13.20
C TYR A 121 11.51 -0.09 13.64
N LEU A 122 12.09 -0.93 12.78
CA LEU A 122 13.34 -1.63 13.09
C LEU A 122 14.55 -0.68 13.22
N ASN A 123 14.64 0.36 12.39
CA ASN A 123 15.84 1.20 12.32
C ASN A 123 15.83 2.41 13.28
N PHE A 124 14.65 2.89 13.70
CA PHE A 124 14.51 4.13 14.47
C PHE A 124 13.95 3.93 15.88
N LEU A 125 13.94 2.70 16.40
CA LEU A 125 13.43 2.37 17.75
C LEU A 125 12.02 2.92 18.00
N VAL A 126 11.19 2.93 16.96
CA VAL A 126 9.83 3.45 17.06
C VAL A 126 9.01 2.49 17.95
N PRO A 127 8.20 2.99 18.88
CA PRO A 127 7.31 2.13 19.67
C PRO A 127 6.35 1.30 18.79
N LEU A 128 6.10 0.05 19.19
CA LEU A 128 5.26 -0.91 18.45
C LEU A 128 3.85 -0.39 18.14
N TYR A 129 3.26 0.40 19.04
CA TYR A 129 1.91 0.95 18.82
C TYR A 129 1.83 1.90 17.62
N TRP A 130 2.91 2.60 17.26
CA TRP A 130 2.94 3.43 16.05
C TRP A 130 2.96 2.58 14.79
N LEU A 131 3.67 1.44 14.80
CA LEU A 131 3.66 0.48 13.71
C LEU A 131 2.26 -0.09 13.50
N MET A 132 1.60 -0.52 14.59
CA MET A 132 0.21 -1.00 14.55
C MET A 132 -0.74 0.07 14.01
N LEU A 133 -0.60 1.33 14.45
CA LEU A 133 -1.41 2.45 13.99
C LEU A 133 -1.19 2.75 12.51
N ALA A 134 0.06 2.68 12.02
CA ALA A 134 0.37 2.85 10.61
C ALA A 134 -0.29 1.77 9.74
N TYR A 135 -0.18 0.49 10.15
CA TYR A 135 -0.85 -0.62 9.48
C TYR A 135 -2.37 -0.45 9.48
N LEU A 136 -2.97 -0.08 10.62
CA LEU A 136 -4.39 0.17 10.74
C LEU A 136 -4.83 1.31 9.81
N ALA A 137 -4.16 2.45 9.84
CA ALA A 137 -4.54 3.63 9.07
C ALA A 137 -4.44 3.39 7.55
N VAL A 138 -3.34 2.80 7.09
CA VAL A 138 -3.12 2.49 5.67
C VAL A 138 -4.18 1.49 5.20
N THR A 139 -4.34 0.37 5.92
CA THR A 139 -5.30 -0.67 5.56
C THR A 139 -6.71 -0.13 5.51
N LEU A 140 -7.12 0.61 6.54
CA LEU A 140 -8.47 1.18 6.64
C LEU A 140 -8.77 2.09 5.46
N LEU A 141 -7.91 3.07 5.20
CA LEU A 141 -8.20 4.12 4.23
C LEU A 141 -8.04 3.63 2.79
N VAL A 142 -7.00 2.84 2.50
CA VAL A 142 -6.76 2.29 1.17
C VAL A 142 -7.85 1.26 0.79
N SER A 143 -8.22 0.36 1.71
CA SER A 143 -9.34 -0.56 1.47
C SER A 143 -10.68 0.17 1.38
N TYR A 144 -10.91 1.19 2.20
CA TYR A 144 -12.12 2.01 2.13
C TYR A 144 -12.29 2.65 0.74
N GLN A 145 -11.23 3.24 0.20
CA GLN A 145 -11.27 3.78 -1.16
C GLN A 145 -11.65 2.71 -2.18
N TYR A 146 -10.98 1.55 -2.14
CA TYR A 146 -11.21 0.50 -3.12
C TYR A 146 -12.62 -0.08 -3.03
N PHE A 147 -13.08 -0.41 -1.83
CA PHE A 147 -14.40 -0.99 -1.62
C PHE A 147 -15.53 -0.01 -1.94
N SER A 148 -15.32 1.29 -1.74
CA SER A 148 -16.26 2.34 -2.17
C SER A 148 -16.47 2.38 -3.69
N LEU A 149 -15.53 1.86 -4.48
CA LEU A 149 -15.68 1.72 -5.94
C LEU A 149 -16.56 0.53 -6.34
N ILE A 150 -16.71 -0.45 -5.45
CA ILE A 150 -17.42 -1.71 -5.74
C ILE A 150 -18.83 -1.68 -5.15
N LYS A 151 -18.96 -1.26 -3.90
CA LYS A 151 -20.21 -1.27 -3.14
C LYS A 151 -20.61 0.16 -2.79
N LYS A 152 -21.84 0.55 -3.16
CA LYS A 152 -22.38 1.90 -2.89
C LYS A 152 -22.78 2.12 -1.43
N GLU A 153 -23.08 1.05 -0.70
CA GLU A 153 -23.52 1.14 0.69
C GLU A 153 -22.34 1.47 1.62
N THR A 154 -22.28 2.73 2.05
CA THR A 154 -21.13 3.29 2.78
C THR A 154 -20.91 2.63 4.14
N ARG A 155 -21.98 2.31 4.87
CA ARG A 155 -21.89 1.67 6.20
C ARG A 155 -21.21 0.30 6.11
N THR A 156 -21.64 -0.52 5.16
CA THR A 156 -21.06 -1.83 4.90
C THR A 156 -19.58 -1.69 4.51
N VAL A 157 -19.25 -0.79 3.57
CA VAL A 157 -17.86 -0.54 3.16
C VAL A 157 -16.98 -0.14 4.34
N TRP A 158 -17.44 0.78 5.19
CA TRP A 158 -16.70 1.19 6.39
C TRP A 158 -16.47 0.03 7.37
N THR A 159 -17.52 -0.74 7.68
CA THR A 159 -17.42 -1.87 8.62
C THR A 159 -16.39 -2.90 8.15
N TYR A 160 -16.45 -3.32 6.87
CA TYR A 160 -15.50 -4.31 6.36
C TYR A 160 -14.07 -3.76 6.25
N SER A 161 -13.90 -2.48 5.89
CA SER A 161 -12.57 -1.85 5.86
C SER A 161 -11.96 -1.76 7.26
N PHE A 162 -12.78 -1.47 8.27
CA PHE A 162 -12.36 -1.41 9.66
C PHE A 162 -12.01 -2.77 10.25
N ILE A 163 -12.83 -3.79 9.99
CA ILE A 163 -12.52 -5.18 10.37
C ILE A 163 -11.20 -5.63 9.73
N LEU A 164 -11.02 -5.36 8.44
CA LEU A 164 -9.78 -5.69 7.72
C LEU A 164 -8.56 -4.99 8.34
N ALA A 165 -8.70 -3.70 8.68
CA ALA A 165 -7.64 -2.94 9.33
C ALA A 165 -7.27 -3.45 10.73
N LEU A 166 -8.26 -3.85 11.53
CA LEU A 166 -8.03 -4.46 12.84
C LEU A 166 -7.30 -5.80 12.71
N ILE A 167 -7.72 -6.66 11.78
CA ILE A 167 -7.03 -7.94 11.54
C ILE A 167 -5.58 -7.69 11.14
N MET A 168 -5.31 -6.73 10.25
CA MET A 168 -3.94 -6.41 9.85
C MET A 168 -3.10 -5.82 10.99
N ALA A 169 -3.70 -5.06 11.90
CA ALA A 169 -3.03 -4.53 13.09
C ALA A 169 -2.63 -5.65 14.08
N GLU A 170 -3.50 -6.64 14.29
CA GLU A 170 -3.20 -7.80 15.12
C GLU A 170 -2.15 -8.73 14.48
N LEU A 171 -2.22 -8.88 13.15
CA LEU A 171 -1.23 -9.65 12.40
C LEU A 171 0.17 -9.02 12.51
N ILE A 172 0.29 -7.70 12.41
CA ILE A 172 1.62 -7.09 12.54
C ILE A 172 2.16 -7.18 13.97
N TRP A 173 1.28 -7.12 14.98
CA TRP A 173 1.67 -7.35 16.36
C TRP A 173 2.26 -8.75 16.56
N THR A 174 1.66 -9.78 15.94
CA THR A 174 2.20 -11.16 16.00
C THR A 174 3.45 -11.34 15.14
N MET A 175 3.51 -10.73 13.96
CA MET A 175 4.67 -10.79 13.06
C MET A 175 5.89 -10.06 13.62
N ASN A 176 5.72 -9.11 14.53
CA ASN A 176 6.82 -8.41 15.19
C ASN A 176 7.78 -9.36 15.93
N PHE A 177 7.30 -10.52 16.38
CA PHE A 177 8.13 -11.52 17.04
C PHE A 177 8.95 -12.37 16.06
N TRP A 178 8.82 -12.15 14.75
CA TRP A 178 9.49 -12.95 13.74
C TRP A 178 10.88 -12.40 13.41
N PRO A 179 11.89 -13.27 13.20
CA PRO A 179 13.29 -12.91 12.93
C PRO A 179 13.54 -12.48 11.47
N PHE A 180 12.67 -11.62 10.91
CA PHE A 180 12.73 -11.23 9.50
C PHE A 180 12.89 -9.72 9.30
N GLY A 181 13.57 -9.38 8.20
CA GLY A 181 13.73 -8.01 7.75
C GLY A 181 12.44 -7.41 7.16
N TYR A 182 12.44 -6.09 7.00
CA TYR A 182 11.26 -5.32 6.60
C TYR A 182 10.70 -5.66 5.22
N LEU A 183 11.54 -6.06 4.25
CA LEU A 183 11.06 -6.49 2.94
C LEU A 183 10.30 -7.81 3.04
N THR A 184 10.87 -8.82 3.71
CA THR A 184 10.23 -10.12 3.92
C THR A 184 8.90 -9.97 4.66
N THR A 185 8.91 -9.26 5.79
CA THR A 185 7.69 -8.97 6.57
C THR A 185 6.66 -8.20 5.75
N GLY A 186 7.09 -7.20 4.96
CA GLY A 186 6.23 -6.42 4.09
C GLY A 186 5.55 -7.26 3.00
N VAL A 187 6.27 -8.19 2.36
CA VAL A 187 5.68 -9.10 1.36
C VAL A 187 4.70 -10.08 2.01
N ILE A 188 5.04 -10.66 3.16
CA ILE A 188 4.13 -11.58 3.87
C ILE A 188 2.87 -10.83 4.31
N ALA A 189 3.01 -9.61 4.85
CA ALA A 189 1.87 -8.76 5.22
C ALA A 189 1.01 -8.39 4.00
N LEU A 190 1.62 -8.11 2.84
CA LEU A 190 0.89 -7.87 1.60
C LEU A 190 0.09 -9.10 1.16
N ILE A 191 0.68 -10.30 1.24
CA ILE A 191 0.00 -11.56 0.91
C ILE A 191 -1.21 -11.76 1.82
N LEU A 192 -1.04 -11.59 3.14
CA LEU A 192 -2.11 -11.72 4.11
C LEU A 192 -3.22 -10.69 3.88
N TYR A 193 -2.85 -9.43 3.64
CA TYR A 193 -3.77 -8.38 3.26
C TYR A 193 -4.56 -8.75 2.00
N TYR A 194 -3.89 -9.23 0.95
CA TYR A 194 -4.53 -9.59 -0.31
C TYR A 194 -5.52 -10.73 -0.15
N VAL A 195 -5.21 -11.76 0.64
CA VAL A 195 -6.14 -12.85 0.97
C VAL A 195 -7.43 -12.31 1.57
N LEU A 196 -7.30 -11.50 2.61
CA LEU A 196 -8.45 -10.95 3.34
C LEU A 196 -9.25 -9.98 2.47
N TRP A 197 -8.55 -9.13 1.72
CA TRP A 197 -9.15 -8.20 0.78
C TRP A 197 -9.91 -8.92 -0.34
N ASP A 198 -9.38 -10.02 -0.92
CA ASP A 198 -10.05 -10.80 -1.97
C ASP A 198 -11.32 -11.48 -1.45
N ILE A 199 -11.34 -11.93 -0.18
CA ILE A 199 -12.53 -12.48 0.47
C ILE A 199 -13.63 -11.41 0.56
N VAL A 200 -13.28 -10.21 1.05
CA VAL A 200 -14.24 -9.09 1.19
C VAL A 200 -14.73 -8.63 -0.19
N GLN A 201 -13.83 -8.48 -1.15
CA GLN A 201 -14.16 -8.10 -2.52
C GLN A 201 -15.10 -9.13 -3.17
N SER A 202 -14.77 -10.42 -3.05
CA SER A 202 -15.58 -11.50 -3.61
C SER A 202 -16.96 -11.57 -2.98
N HIS A 203 -17.05 -11.26 -1.68
CA HIS A 203 -18.34 -11.12 -1.01
C HIS A 203 -19.16 -9.97 -1.59
N PHE A 204 -18.58 -8.78 -1.78
CA PHE A 204 -19.28 -7.63 -2.35
C PHE A 204 -19.72 -7.85 -3.80
N LEU A 205 -18.98 -8.64 -4.55
CA LEU A 205 -19.30 -9.00 -5.93
C LEU A 205 -20.24 -10.22 -6.04
N ASN A 206 -20.70 -10.80 -4.93
CA ASN A 206 -21.47 -12.06 -4.90
C ASN A 206 -20.79 -13.22 -5.65
N ALA A 207 -19.47 -13.18 -5.76
CA ALA A 207 -18.63 -14.17 -6.44
C ALA A 207 -17.88 -15.08 -5.45
N LEU A 208 -18.24 -15.00 -4.16
CA LEU A 208 -17.62 -15.80 -3.11
C LEU A 208 -18.01 -17.27 -3.30
N SER A 209 -17.03 -18.10 -3.62
CA SER A 209 -17.19 -19.55 -3.66
C SER A 209 -16.21 -20.21 -2.70
N ARG A 210 -16.67 -21.27 -2.02
CA ARG A 210 -15.82 -22.07 -1.12
C ARG A 210 -14.59 -22.60 -1.82
N LYS A 211 -14.73 -23.02 -3.09
CA LYS A 211 -13.61 -23.51 -3.92
C LYS A 211 -12.54 -22.42 -4.13
N ARG A 212 -12.95 -21.19 -4.47
CA ARG A 212 -12.02 -20.06 -4.64
C ARG A 212 -11.31 -19.71 -3.33
N ALA A 213 -12.05 -19.63 -2.23
CA ALA A 213 -11.47 -19.31 -0.92
C ALA A 213 -10.41 -20.34 -0.51
N ILE A 214 -10.71 -21.64 -0.65
CA ILE A 214 -9.76 -22.72 -0.34
C ILE A 214 -8.54 -22.65 -1.25
N SER A 215 -8.74 -22.49 -2.57
CA SER A 215 -7.64 -22.40 -3.54
C SER A 215 -6.70 -21.23 -3.22
N ASN A 216 -7.26 -20.08 -2.85
CA ASN A 216 -6.48 -18.92 -2.47
C ASN A 216 -5.67 -19.19 -1.20
N VAL A 217 -6.29 -19.71 -0.14
CA VAL A 217 -5.59 -20.04 1.12
C VAL A 217 -4.42 -21.00 0.87
N PHE A 218 -4.58 -22.02 0.04
CA PHE A 218 -3.50 -22.94 -0.32
C PHE A 218 -2.36 -22.24 -1.08
N LEU A 219 -2.69 -21.47 -2.13
CA LEU A 219 -1.71 -20.75 -2.93
C LEU A 219 -0.91 -19.74 -2.09
N PHE A 220 -1.59 -18.98 -1.23
CA PHE A 220 -0.95 -17.98 -0.39
C PHE A 220 -0.12 -18.61 0.74
N SER A 221 -0.57 -19.72 1.33
CA SER A 221 0.24 -20.50 2.27
C SER A 221 1.54 -21.00 1.61
N PHE A 222 1.44 -21.50 0.38
CA PHE A 222 2.61 -21.93 -0.38
C PHE A 222 3.58 -20.78 -0.66
N LEU A 223 3.07 -19.60 -1.06
CA LEU A 223 3.90 -18.42 -1.27
C LEU A 223 4.60 -17.94 0.01
N ILE A 224 3.90 -17.94 1.15
CA ILE A 224 4.49 -17.58 2.44
C ILE A 224 5.62 -18.57 2.79
N ILE A 225 5.40 -19.88 2.64
CA ILE A 225 6.42 -20.90 2.89
C ILE A 225 7.64 -20.67 1.99
N LEU A 226 7.43 -20.42 0.70
CA LEU A 226 8.51 -20.15 -0.25
C LEU A 226 9.35 -18.94 0.18
N ILE A 227 8.70 -17.86 0.62
CA ILE A 227 9.38 -16.65 1.11
C ILE A 227 10.15 -16.95 2.40
N LEU A 228 9.56 -17.70 3.34
CA LEU A 228 10.21 -18.03 4.62
C LEU A 228 11.45 -18.92 4.43
N VAL A 229 11.41 -19.84 3.47
CA VAL A 229 12.54 -20.72 3.12
C VAL A 229 13.65 -19.96 2.41
N THR A 230 13.32 -18.96 1.60
CA THR A 230 14.31 -18.17 0.84
C THR A 230 14.87 -16.97 1.61
N SER A 231 14.20 -16.55 2.69
CA SER A 231 14.62 -15.41 3.50
C SER A 231 15.78 -15.76 4.44
N LYS A 232 16.67 -14.80 4.64
CA LYS A 232 17.72 -14.91 5.67
C LYS A 232 17.09 -14.75 7.05
N TRP A 233 17.34 -15.72 7.92
CA TRP A 233 16.89 -15.70 9.31
C TRP A 233 17.88 -14.86 10.12
N ILE A 234 17.41 -13.75 10.68
CA ILE A 234 18.24 -12.86 11.51
C ILE A 234 17.81 -13.08 12.96
N PRO A 235 18.62 -13.73 13.81
CA PRO A 235 18.23 -13.97 15.19
C PRO A 235 17.88 -12.64 15.88
N VAL A 236 16.71 -12.62 16.52
CA VAL A 236 16.27 -11.48 17.33
C VAL A 236 17.21 -11.40 18.54
N ILE A 237 17.92 -10.28 18.69
CA ILE A 237 18.73 -9.95 19.88
C ILE A 237 17.82 -9.30 20.91
#